data_AF-A0A8D1D0R9-F1
#
_entry.id   AF-A0A8D1D0R9-F1
#
_cell.length_a   1.000
_cell.length_b   1.000
_cell.length_c   1.000
_cell.angle_alpha   90.00
_cell.angle_beta   90.00
_cell.angle_gamma   90.00
#
_symmetry.space_group_name_H-M   'P 1'
#
loop_
_entity.id
_entity.type
_entity.pdbx_description
1 polymer ?
#
loop_
_entity_poly.entity_id
_entity_poly.type
_entity_poly.pdbx_seq_one_letter_code
_entity_poly.pdbx_strand_id
1 'polypeptide(L)'
;MERGPVVGAGLGAGARIRTLLGCLVKVLLWVASALLYFGSEQAARLLGSPCLRRLYHAWLAAVVIFGPLLQFHVNPRTIFASHGNFFNIKFVNSAWGWTCTFLGGFVLLVVFLATRRVAVTARHLSRLVVGAAVWRGAGRAFLLIEDLTGSCFEPLPQGLLLHELPDRRSCLAAGHQWRGYTVSSHTFLLTFCCLLMAEEAAVFAKYLAHGLPAGAPLRLVFLLNVLLLGLWNFLLLCTVIYFHQYTHKVVGAAVGTFAWYLTYGSWYHQPWSPGSPGHGLFTHPSRKHN
;
A
#
# COMPACT_ATOMS: atom_id res chain seq x y z
N MET A 1 18.59 -30.98 72.09
CA MET A 1 17.25 -31.08 71.45
C MET A 1 16.59 -29.73 71.68
N GLU A 2 16.05 -28.97 70.72
CA GLU A 2 15.58 -29.25 69.36
C GLU A 2 15.53 -27.95 68.53
N ARG A 3 15.25 -28.11 67.23
CA ARG A 3 15.46 -27.20 66.10
C ARG A 3 14.38 -26.11 65.92
N GLY A 4 14.81 -24.92 65.43
CA GLY A 4 14.16 -24.10 64.38
C GLY A 4 12.81 -23.40 64.67
N PRO A 5 12.34 -22.45 63.83
CA PRO A 5 12.69 -22.28 62.42
C PRO A 5 13.20 -20.88 61.98
N VAL A 6 14.03 -20.93 60.94
CA VAL A 6 14.44 -19.82 60.07
C VAL A 6 13.25 -19.43 59.18
N VAL A 7 12.71 -18.23 59.35
CA VAL A 7 11.74 -17.62 58.41
C VAL A 7 12.17 -16.18 58.16
N GLY A 8 12.87 -15.95 57.05
CA GLY A 8 13.32 -14.59 56.68
C GLY A 8 13.90 -14.44 55.27
N ALA A 9 14.27 -15.52 54.59
CA ALA A 9 14.98 -15.43 53.30
C ALA A 9 14.08 -15.27 52.05
N GLY A 10 12.76 -15.46 52.16
CA GLY A 10 11.85 -15.52 50.99
C GLY A 10 11.38 -14.17 50.43
N LEU A 11 11.27 -13.13 51.28
CA LEU A 11 10.71 -11.83 50.86
C LEU A 11 11.68 -10.97 50.03
N GLY A 12 12.99 -11.10 50.25
CA GLY A 12 14.02 -10.33 49.54
C GLY A 12 14.24 -10.79 48.09
N ALA A 13 14.10 -12.09 47.82
CA ALA A 13 14.29 -12.64 46.47
C ALA A 13 13.18 -12.17 45.51
N GLY A 14 11.91 -12.21 45.94
CA GLY A 14 10.78 -11.74 45.15
C GLY A 14 10.83 -10.23 44.86
N ALA A 15 11.26 -9.42 45.83
CA ALA A 15 11.45 -7.98 45.64
C ALA A 15 12.60 -7.67 44.67
N ARG A 16 13.73 -8.39 44.78
CA ARG A 16 14.89 -8.23 43.89
C ARG A 16 14.59 -8.72 42.47
N ILE A 17 13.80 -9.78 42.29
CA ILE A 17 13.31 -10.22 40.98
C ILE A 17 12.39 -9.16 40.36
N ARG A 18 11.48 -8.57 41.15
CA ARG A 18 10.56 -7.53 40.66
C ARG A 18 11.29 -6.26 40.23
N THR A 19 12.34 -5.85 40.94
CA THR A 19 13.17 -4.69 40.57
C THR A 19 14.02 -4.97 39.33
N LEU A 20 14.61 -6.16 39.22
CA LEU A 20 15.36 -6.58 38.04
C LEU A 20 14.45 -6.67 36.80
N LEU A 21 13.26 -7.26 36.94
CA LEU A 21 12.26 -7.31 35.87
C LEU A 21 11.80 -5.90 35.47
N GLY A 22 11.56 -5.01 36.44
CA GLY A 22 11.22 -3.61 36.17
C GLY A 22 12.35 -2.85 35.46
N CYS A 23 13.61 -3.09 35.81
CA CYS A 23 14.77 -2.53 35.13
C CYS A 23 14.87 -3.05 33.69
N LEU A 24 14.73 -4.37 33.50
CA LEU A 24 14.77 -5.00 32.18
C LEU A 24 13.64 -4.49 31.27
N VAL A 25 12.42 -4.34 31.79
CA VAL A 25 11.30 -3.75 31.04
C VAL A 25 11.60 -2.30 30.64
N LYS A 26 12.16 -1.48 31.54
CA LYS A 26 12.55 -0.09 31.20
C LYS A 26 13.62 -0.04 30.12
N VAL A 27 14.64 -0.89 30.21
CA VAL A 27 15.70 -0.98 29.19
C VAL A 27 15.09 -1.42 27.85
N LEU A 28 14.24 -2.44 27.84
CA LEU A 28 13.58 -2.93 26.63
C LEU A 28 12.69 -1.86 25.98
N LEU A 29 11.93 -1.10 26.78
CA LEU A 29 11.12 0.01 26.30
C LEU A 29 11.96 1.16 25.74
N TRP A 30 13.09 1.46 26.38
CA TRP A 30 14.03 2.47 25.89
C TRP A 30 14.65 2.06 24.56
N VAL A 31 15.13 0.81 24.46
CA VAL A 31 15.67 0.26 23.21
C VAL A 31 14.61 0.26 22.11
N ALA A 32 13.39 -0.19 22.40
CA ALA A 32 12.28 -0.18 21.45
C ALA A 32 11.95 1.24 20.97
N SER A 33 11.96 2.22 21.89
CA SER A 33 11.77 3.63 21.55
C SER A 33 12.90 4.16 20.68
N ALA A 34 14.16 3.87 21.03
CA ALA A 34 15.32 4.28 20.22
C ALA A 34 15.25 3.70 18.80
N LEU A 35 14.92 2.42 18.65
CA LEU A 35 14.74 1.75 17.37
C LEU A 35 13.56 2.33 16.57
N LEU A 36 12.44 2.62 17.23
CA LEU A 36 11.28 3.28 16.61
C LEU A 36 11.67 4.64 16.03
N TYR A 37 12.39 5.44 16.82
CA TYR A 37 12.78 6.78 16.43
C TYR A 37 13.82 6.76 15.31
N PHE A 38 14.86 5.95 15.45
CA PHE A 38 15.88 5.77 14.43
C PHE A 38 15.29 5.21 13.13
N GLY A 39 14.51 4.13 13.20
CA GLY A 39 13.91 3.47 12.04
C GLY A 39 12.95 4.40 11.29
N SER A 40 12.10 5.13 12.00
CA SER A 40 11.18 6.10 11.38
C SER A 40 11.93 7.25 10.70
N GLU A 41 13.02 7.76 11.28
CA GLU A 41 13.82 8.82 10.66
C GLU A 41 14.55 8.35 9.40
N GLN A 42 15.17 7.16 9.42
CA GLN A 42 15.84 6.63 8.24
C GLN A 42 14.82 6.35 7.12
N ALA A 43 13.70 5.71 7.44
CA ALA A 43 12.66 5.44 6.46
C ALA A 43 12.04 6.73 5.89
N ALA A 44 11.84 7.77 6.71
CA ALA A 44 11.37 9.08 6.25
C ALA A 44 12.38 9.72 5.29
N ARG A 45 13.68 9.73 5.63
CA ARG A 45 14.72 10.30 4.76
C ARG A 45 14.82 9.57 3.42
N LEU A 46 14.74 8.24 3.44
CA LEU A 46 14.74 7.42 2.23
C LEU A 46 13.55 7.77 1.34
N LEU A 47 12.32 7.66 1.85
CA LEU A 47 11.09 7.93 1.08
C LEU A 47 10.95 9.39 0.63
N GLY A 48 11.47 10.33 1.42
CA GLY A 48 11.48 11.76 1.08
C GLY A 48 12.52 12.15 0.02
N SER A 49 13.48 11.27 -0.29
CA SER A 49 14.55 11.60 -1.23
C SER A 49 14.05 11.58 -2.69
N PRO A 50 14.29 12.66 -3.47
CA PRO A 50 13.80 12.73 -4.85
C PRO A 50 14.46 11.71 -5.77
N CYS A 51 15.70 11.31 -5.45
CA CYS A 51 16.42 10.25 -6.16
C CYS A 51 15.72 8.91 -5.98
N LEU A 52 15.49 8.47 -4.73
CA LEU A 52 14.82 7.20 -4.47
C LEU A 52 13.41 7.17 -5.05
N ARG A 53 12.70 8.29 -5.04
CA ARG A 53 11.37 8.37 -5.64
C ARG A 53 11.39 8.13 -7.15
N ARG A 54 12.37 8.68 -7.88
CA ARG A 54 12.56 8.37 -9.31
C ARG A 54 12.94 6.91 -9.52
N LEU A 55 13.88 6.40 -8.71
CA LEU A 55 14.26 4.99 -8.74
C LEU A 55 13.09 4.06 -8.41
N TYR A 56 12.15 4.48 -7.57
CA TYR A 56 10.97 3.69 -7.21
C TYR A 56 10.01 3.50 -8.39
N HIS A 57 9.82 4.53 -9.22
CA HIS A 57 9.05 4.39 -10.46
C HIS A 57 9.74 3.43 -11.44
N ALA A 58 11.05 3.56 -11.59
CA ALA A 58 11.84 2.64 -12.42
C ALA A 58 11.81 1.21 -11.88
N TRP A 59 11.85 1.03 -10.56
CA TRP A 59 11.71 -0.25 -9.88
C TRP A 59 10.35 -0.91 -10.16
N LEU A 60 9.24 -0.17 -10.00
CA LEU A 60 7.92 -0.69 -10.30
C LEU A 60 7.78 -1.10 -11.77
N ALA A 61 8.29 -0.29 -12.69
CA ALA A 61 8.32 -0.63 -14.11
C ALA A 61 9.15 -1.89 -14.37
N ALA A 62 10.34 -1.99 -13.78
CA ALA A 62 11.22 -3.14 -13.91
C ALA A 62 10.58 -4.43 -13.34
N VAL A 63 9.94 -4.35 -12.17
CA VAL A 63 9.22 -5.48 -11.56
C VAL A 63 8.12 -5.99 -12.49
N VAL A 64 7.34 -5.10 -13.12
CA VAL A 64 6.24 -5.52 -13.98
C VAL A 64 6.72 -6.07 -15.32
N ILE A 65 7.75 -5.46 -15.92
CA ILE A 65 8.29 -5.86 -17.23
C ILE A 65 9.12 -7.14 -17.12
N PHE A 66 10.04 -7.20 -16.15
CA PHE A 66 11.00 -8.30 -16.02
C PHE A 66 10.58 -9.36 -15.00
N GLY A 67 9.66 -9.06 -14.08
CA GLY A 67 9.16 -10.03 -13.10
C GLY A 67 8.67 -11.36 -13.71
N PRO A 68 7.98 -11.35 -14.87
CA PRO A 68 7.58 -12.57 -15.56
C PRO A 68 8.76 -13.44 -16.04
N LEU A 69 9.97 -12.90 -16.23
CA LEU A 69 11.15 -13.73 -16.53
C LEU A 69 11.57 -14.61 -15.34
N LEU A 70 11.24 -14.19 -14.12
CA LEU A 70 11.48 -14.99 -12.92
C LEU A 70 10.57 -16.23 -12.86
N GLN A 71 9.50 -16.29 -13.66
CA GLN A 71 8.61 -17.47 -13.71
C GLN A 71 9.37 -18.74 -14.10
N PHE A 72 10.42 -18.63 -14.92
CA PHE A 72 11.24 -19.77 -15.36
C PHE A 72 12.12 -20.33 -14.24
N HIS A 73 12.39 -19.53 -13.20
CA HIS A 73 13.27 -19.89 -12.09
C HIS A 73 12.48 -20.35 -10.84
N VAL A 74 11.18 -20.07 -10.79
CA VAL A 74 10.34 -20.30 -9.60
C VAL A 74 9.49 -21.54 -9.79
N ASN A 75 9.52 -22.43 -8.78
CA ASN A 75 8.74 -23.67 -8.82
C ASN A 75 7.21 -23.36 -8.74
N PRO A 76 6.40 -23.81 -9.72
CA PRO A 76 4.95 -23.59 -9.74
C PRO A 76 4.18 -24.35 -8.65
N ARG A 77 4.85 -25.22 -7.87
CA ARG A 77 4.23 -25.95 -6.73
C ARG A 77 4.32 -25.21 -5.39
N THR A 78 4.77 -23.96 -5.39
CA THR A 78 4.91 -23.17 -4.17
C THR A 78 3.54 -22.72 -3.64
N ILE A 79 3.45 -22.50 -2.32
CA ILE A 79 2.24 -22.05 -1.62
C ILE A 79 1.74 -20.70 -2.17
N PHE A 80 2.49 -19.95 -2.97
CA PHE A 80 2.02 -18.70 -3.59
C PHE A 80 1.54 -18.87 -5.04
N ALA A 81 1.85 -20.00 -5.68
CA ALA A 81 1.49 -20.30 -7.06
C ALA A 81 0.08 -20.88 -7.20
N SER A 82 -0.49 -21.46 -6.14
CA SER A 82 -1.84 -22.04 -6.24
C SER A 82 -2.89 -20.94 -6.47
N HIS A 83 -3.65 -21.07 -7.55
CA HIS A 83 -4.69 -20.12 -7.96
C HIS A 83 -5.85 -20.04 -6.95
N GLY A 84 -5.89 -20.94 -5.95
CA GLY A 84 -6.87 -20.96 -4.86
C GLY A 84 -6.37 -20.34 -3.56
N ASN A 85 -5.16 -19.78 -3.51
CA ASN A 85 -4.62 -19.24 -2.27
C ASN A 85 -5.42 -18.05 -1.78
N PHE A 86 -6.10 -18.27 -0.66
CA PHE A 86 -6.86 -17.28 0.09
C PHE A 86 -6.06 -15.99 0.30
N PHE A 87 -4.77 -16.12 0.63
CA PHE A 87 -3.92 -14.97 0.94
C PHE A 87 -3.70 -14.07 -0.27
N ASN A 88 -3.43 -14.61 -1.47
CA ASN A 88 -3.19 -13.76 -2.63
C ASN A 88 -4.48 -13.11 -3.14
N ILE A 89 -5.59 -13.84 -3.21
CA ILE A 89 -6.83 -13.32 -3.80
C ILE A 89 -7.60 -12.43 -2.83
N LYS A 90 -7.89 -12.92 -1.61
CA LYS A 90 -8.72 -12.14 -0.68
C LYS A 90 -7.96 -10.97 -0.05
N PHE A 91 -6.66 -11.10 0.18
CA PHE A 91 -5.90 -10.01 0.77
C PHE A 91 -5.65 -8.88 -0.23
N VAL A 92 -5.36 -9.19 -1.50
CA VAL A 92 -5.21 -8.17 -2.56
C VAL A 92 -6.53 -7.45 -2.81
N ASN A 93 -7.66 -8.16 -2.79
CA ASN A 93 -8.98 -7.51 -2.86
C ASN A 93 -9.25 -6.55 -1.69
N SER A 94 -8.62 -6.78 -0.54
CA SER A 94 -8.68 -5.90 0.62
C SER A 94 -7.59 -4.81 0.63
N ALA A 95 -6.70 -4.78 -0.37
CA ALA A 95 -5.53 -3.89 -0.37
C ALA A 95 -5.91 -2.41 -0.22
N TRP A 96 -7.00 -2.00 -0.88
CA TRP A 96 -7.52 -0.64 -0.75
C TRP A 96 -8.00 -0.32 0.67
N GLY A 97 -8.68 -1.26 1.33
CA GLY A 97 -9.19 -1.09 2.70
C GLY A 97 -8.05 -0.89 3.70
N TRP A 98 -7.02 -1.74 3.64
CA TRP A 98 -5.83 -1.60 4.48
C TRP A 98 -5.07 -0.30 4.20
N THR A 99 -4.97 0.09 2.92
CA THR A 99 -4.36 1.37 2.52
C THR A 99 -5.14 2.54 3.10
N CYS A 100 -6.47 2.54 3.03
CA CYS A 100 -7.30 3.59 3.64
C CYS A 100 -7.13 3.67 5.16
N THR A 101 -7.10 2.54 5.86
CA THR A 101 -6.98 2.50 7.32
C THR A 101 -5.62 3.05 7.78
N PHE A 102 -4.52 2.49 7.27
CA PHE A 102 -3.18 2.87 7.73
C PHE A 102 -2.74 4.22 7.17
N LEU A 103 -2.96 4.47 5.88
CA LEU A 103 -2.54 5.73 5.26
C LEU A 103 -3.46 6.88 5.67
N GLY A 104 -4.76 6.62 5.79
CA GLY A 104 -5.71 7.61 6.33
C GLY A 104 -5.40 7.98 7.77
N GLY A 105 -5.10 7.00 8.62
CA GLY A 105 -4.64 7.26 9.98
C GLY A 105 -3.35 8.10 10.03
N PHE A 106 -2.38 7.80 9.16
CA PHE A 106 -1.14 8.57 9.03
C PHE A 106 -1.41 10.01 8.59
N VAL A 107 -2.14 10.22 7.49
CA VAL A 107 -2.46 11.55 6.95
C VAL A 107 -3.25 12.36 7.97
N LEU A 108 -4.23 11.74 8.64
CA LEU A 108 -5.00 12.38 9.71
C LEU A 108 -4.06 12.90 10.80
N LEU A 109 -3.18 12.05 11.34
CA LEU A 109 -2.26 12.43 12.41
C LEU A 109 -1.25 13.50 11.97
N VAL A 110 -0.57 13.34 10.83
CA VAL A 110 0.42 14.30 10.32
C VAL A 110 -0.21 15.68 10.13
N VAL A 111 -1.34 15.75 9.42
CA VAL A 111 -1.95 17.02 9.06
C VAL A 111 -2.59 17.69 10.25
N PHE A 112 -3.28 16.92 11.10
CA PHE A 112 -3.92 17.46 12.30
C PHE A 112 -2.89 17.95 13.32
N LEU A 113 -1.79 17.23 13.53
CA LEU A 113 -0.73 17.66 14.46
C LEU A 113 0.02 18.89 13.95
N ALA A 114 0.22 19.02 12.64
CA ALA A 114 0.87 20.19 12.04
C ALA A 114 -0.02 21.45 12.05
N THR A 115 -1.30 21.32 11.69
CA THR A 115 -2.16 22.50 11.42
C THR A 115 -3.23 22.76 12.46
N ARG A 116 -3.66 21.74 13.22
CA ARG A 116 -4.82 21.74 14.13
C ARG A 116 -6.15 22.15 13.47
N ARG A 117 -6.23 22.18 12.13
CA ARG A 117 -7.41 22.63 11.38
C ARG A 117 -8.11 21.46 10.69
N VAL A 118 -9.34 21.18 11.13
CA VAL A 118 -10.15 20.07 10.59
C VAL A 118 -10.38 20.21 9.09
N ALA A 119 -10.63 21.42 8.58
CA ALA A 119 -10.86 21.65 7.15
C ALA A 119 -9.65 21.25 6.28
N VAL A 120 -8.43 21.53 6.75
CA VAL A 120 -7.19 21.17 6.05
C VAL A 120 -6.98 19.65 6.10
N THR A 121 -7.20 19.03 7.27
CA THR A 121 -7.16 17.57 7.42
C THR A 121 -8.17 16.87 6.51
N ALA A 122 -9.42 17.33 6.48
CA ALA A 122 -10.47 16.77 5.64
C ALA A 122 -10.13 16.90 4.14
N ARG A 123 -9.58 18.04 3.72
CA ARG A 123 -9.08 18.25 2.36
C ARG A 123 -8.00 17.23 2.01
N HIS A 124 -7.00 17.00 2.85
CA HIS A 124 -5.97 16.00 2.57
C HIS A 124 -6.49 14.55 2.59
N LEU A 125 -7.46 14.23 3.45
CA LEU A 125 -8.12 12.92 3.48
C LEU A 125 -9.01 12.68 2.26
N SER A 126 -9.55 13.73 1.64
CA SER A 126 -10.35 13.60 0.41
C SER A 126 -9.57 12.97 -0.75
N ARG A 127 -8.23 12.99 -0.71
CA ARG A 127 -7.38 12.28 -1.69
C ARG A 127 -7.57 10.76 -1.66
N LEU A 128 -7.88 10.19 -0.50
CA LEU A 128 -8.27 8.77 -0.40
C LEU A 128 -9.63 8.54 -1.03
N VAL A 129 -10.59 9.46 -0.85
CA VAL A 129 -11.90 9.36 -1.51
C VAL A 129 -11.73 9.41 -3.03
N VAL A 130 -10.90 10.31 -3.53
CA VAL A 130 -10.51 10.38 -4.95
C VAL A 130 -9.88 9.07 -5.42
N GLY A 131 -8.92 8.52 -4.67
CA GLY A 131 -8.29 7.24 -5.01
C GLY A 131 -9.29 6.09 -5.07
N ALA A 132 -10.29 6.07 -4.17
CA ALA A 132 -11.36 5.08 -4.19
C ALA A 132 -12.28 5.23 -5.42
N ALA A 133 -12.56 6.47 -5.84
CA ALA A 133 -13.31 6.76 -7.04
C ALA A 133 -12.54 6.32 -8.30
N VAL A 134 -11.24 6.61 -8.36
CA VAL A 134 -10.34 6.17 -9.45
C VAL A 134 -10.30 4.64 -9.52
N TRP A 135 -10.14 3.95 -8.39
CA TRP A 135 -10.14 2.48 -8.37
C TRP A 135 -11.46 1.89 -8.87
N ARG A 136 -12.60 2.38 -8.37
CA ARG A 136 -13.91 1.91 -8.82
C ARG A 136 -14.16 2.23 -10.30
N GLY A 137 -13.77 3.41 -10.75
CA GLY A 137 -13.86 3.84 -12.15
C GLY A 137 -13.04 2.95 -13.08
N ALA A 138 -11.77 2.68 -12.72
CA ALA A 138 -10.91 1.77 -13.46
C ALA A 138 -11.50 0.35 -13.52
N GLY A 139 -12.06 -0.15 -12.41
CA GLY A 139 -12.74 -1.44 -12.40
C GLY A 139 -13.93 -1.50 -13.37
N ARG A 140 -14.74 -0.45 -13.45
CA ARG A 140 -15.83 -0.35 -14.44
C ARG A 140 -15.29 -0.26 -15.88
N ALA A 141 -14.21 0.48 -16.11
CA ALA A 141 -13.58 0.58 -17.41
C ALA A 141 -13.01 -0.78 -17.87
N PHE A 142 -12.42 -1.57 -16.97
CA PHE A 142 -11.92 -2.90 -17.30
C PHE A 142 -13.04 -3.86 -17.70
N LEU A 143 -14.20 -3.81 -17.03
CA LEU A 143 -15.37 -4.57 -17.44
C LEU A 143 -15.88 -4.13 -18.83
N LEU A 144 -15.92 -2.83 -19.09
CA LEU A 144 -16.29 -2.30 -20.40
C LEU A 144 -15.33 -2.79 -21.49
N ILE A 145 -14.02 -2.81 -21.22
CA ILE A 145 -13.02 -3.32 -22.17
C ILE A 145 -13.24 -4.81 -22.44
N GLU A 146 -13.52 -5.61 -21.41
CA GLU A 146 -13.83 -7.04 -21.57
C GLU A 146 -15.11 -7.26 -22.40
N ASP A 147 -16.13 -6.43 -22.19
CA ASP A 147 -17.41 -6.48 -22.92
C ASP A 147 -17.24 -6.01 -24.39
N LEU A 148 -16.36 -5.04 -24.66
CA LEU A 148 -16.13 -4.54 -26.03
C LEU A 148 -15.19 -5.41 -26.86
N THR A 149 -14.24 -6.06 -26.21
CA THR A 149 -13.24 -6.91 -26.89
C THR A 149 -13.62 -8.39 -26.92
N GLY A 150 -14.68 -8.75 -26.22
CA GLY A 150 -15.08 -10.14 -26.06
C GLY A 150 -15.86 -10.69 -27.23
N SER A 151 -15.78 -12.00 -27.35
CA SER A 151 -16.62 -12.76 -28.26
C SER A 151 -17.28 -13.92 -27.53
N CYS A 152 -18.43 -14.35 -28.05
CA CYS A 152 -19.17 -15.46 -27.51
C CYS A 152 -18.64 -16.77 -28.10
N PHE A 153 -18.31 -17.72 -27.23
CA PHE A 153 -17.80 -19.03 -27.63
C PHE A 153 -18.70 -20.14 -27.09
N GLU A 154 -19.18 -20.98 -28.00
CA GLU A 154 -19.93 -22.17 -27.65
C GLU A 154 -18.96 -23.34 -27.39
N PRO A 155 -19.03 -24.00 -26.20
CA PRO A 155 -18.18 -25.14 -25.91
C PRO A 155 -18.71 -26.40 -26.60
N LEU A 156 -18.10 -26.80 -27.72
CA LEU A 156 -18.37 -28.08 -28.38
C LEU A 156 -17.34 -29.15 -27.95
N PRO A 157 -17.68 -30.46 -28.01
CA PRO A 157 -16.77 -31.56 -27.66
C PRO A 157 -15.47 -31.58 -28.49
N GLN A 158 -15.44 -30.91 -29.65
CA GLN A 158 -14.35 -30.92 -30.63
C GLN A 158 -13.65 -29.56 -30.78
N GLY A 159 -14.05 -28.52 -30.02
CA GLY A 159 -13.47 -27.19 -30.12
C GLY A 159 -14.39 -26.06 -29.61
N LEU A 160 -13.95 -24.81 -29.77
CA LEU A 160 -14.75 -23.62 -29.49
C LEU A 160 -15.34 -23.10 -30.81
N LEU A 161 -16.67 -22.99 -30.90
CA LEU A 161 -17.34 -22.36 -32.05
C LEU A 161 -17.60 -20.88 -31.71
N LEU A 162 -17.11 -19.98 -32.56
CA LEU A 162 -17.32 -18.53 -32.42
C LEU A 162 -18.75 -18.20 -32.85
N HIS A 163 -19.54 -17.64 -31.92
CA HIS A 163 -20.92 -17.25 -32.19
C HIS A 163 -21.02 -15.72 -32.28
N GLU A 164 -21.69 -15.20 -33.31
CA GLU A 164 -21.87 -13.76 -33.54
C GLU A 164 -22.94 -13.12 -32.64
N LEU A 165 -23.05 -13.55 -31.38
CA LEU A 165 -23.91 -12.90 -30.41
C LEU A 165 -23.25 -11.59 -29.95
N PRO A 166 -23.90 -10.42 -30.11
CA PRO A 166 -23.28 -9.13 -29.86
C PRO A 166 -23.18 -8.77 -28.38
N ASP A 167 -23.90 -9.46 -27.49
CA ASP A 167 -24.00 -9.10 -26.08
C ASP A 167 -23.60 -10.24 -25.13
N ARG A 168 -22.79 -9.89 -24.13
CA ARG A 168 -22.30 -10.82 -23.09
C ARG A 168 -23.45 -11.46 -22.32
N ARG A 169 -24.52 -10.71 -22.04
CA ARG A 169 -25.68 -11.22 -21.29
C ARG A 169 -26.40 -12.31 -22.07
N SER A 170 -26.65 -12.08 -23.35
CA SER A 170 -27.28 -13.05 -24.24
C SER A 170 -26.41 -14.29 -24.43
N CYS A 171 -25.10 -14.12 -24.55
CA CYS A 171 -24.14 -15.22 -24.63
C CYS A 171 -24.18 -16.13 -23.38
N LEU A 172 -24.12 -15.52 -22.19
CA LEU A 172 -24.17 -16.27 -20.92
C LEU A 172 -25.55 -16.90 -20.68
N ALA A 173 -26.63 -16.22 -21.09
CA ALA A 173 -27.99 -16.76 -21.01
C ALA A 173 -28.19 -18.01 -21.89
N ALA A 174 -27.50 -18.08 -23.03
CA ALA A 174 -27.48 -19.24 -23.91
C ALA A 174 -26.57 -20.39 -23.42
N GLY A 175 -25.89 -20.22 -22.27
CA GLY A 175 -24.98 -21.23 -21.71
C GLY A 175 -23.60 -21.25 -22.37
N HIS A 176 -23.25 -20.22 -23.15
CA HIS A 176 -21.95 -20.09 -23.81
C HIS A 176 -20.93 -19.38 -22.92
N GLN A 177 -19.64 -19.43 -23.30
CA GLN A 177 -18.54 -18.77 -22.60
C GLN A 177 -18.18 -17.45 -23.29
N TRP A 178 -18.20 -16.35 -22.54
CA TRP A 178 -17.66 -15.07 -23.00
C TRP A 178 -16.15 -15.02 -22.76
N ARG A 179 -15.35 -14.72 -23.79
CA ARG A 179 -13.90 -14.49 -23.64
C ARG A 179 -13.52 -13.16 -24.28
N GLY A 180 -13.09 -12.21 -23.45
CA GLY A 180 -12.54 -10.93 -23.87
C GLY A 180 -11.20 -10.62 -23.22
N TYR A 181 -10.63 -9.47 -23.57
CA TYR A 181 -9.37 -9.01 -23.00
C TYR A 181 -9.58 -8.50 -21.57
N THR A 182 -9.04 -9.22 -20.59
CA THR A 182 -9.24 -8.96 -19.15
C THR A 182 -8.06 -8.24 -18.52
N VAL A 183 -8.10 -6.92 -18.40
CA VAL A 183 -7.02 -6.18 -17.73
C VAL A 183 -6.86 -6.64 -16.26
N SER A 184 -5.61 -6.82 -15.80
CA SER A 184 -5.36 -7.27 -14.43
C SER A 184 -5.68 -6.17 -13.41
N SER A 185 -6.83 -6.30 -12.75
CA SER A 185 -7.28 -5.40 -11.70
C SER A 185 -6.39 -5.45 -10.46
N HIS A 186 -5.79 -6.60 -10.14
CA HIS A 186 -4.87 -6.77 -9.02
C HIS A 186 -3.56 -6.01 -9.25
N THR A 187 -2.97 -6.14 -10.44
CA THR A 187 -1.75 -5.41 -10.79
C THR A 187 -2.02 -3.91 -10.82
N PHE A 188 -3.15 -3.48 -11.40
CA PHE A 188 -3.59 -2.08 -11.32
C PHE A 188 -3.66 -1.56 -9.88
N LEU A 189 -4.42 -2.27 -9.01
CA LEU A 189 -4.68 -1.82 -7.65
C LEU A 189 -3.39 -1.75 -6.82
N LEU A 190 -2.54 -2.78 -6.89
CA LEU A 190 -1.28 -2.82 -6.15
C LEU A 190 -0.31 -1.73 -6.62
N THR A 191 -0.14 -1.55 -7.93
CA THR A 191 0.71 -0.47 -8.48
C THR A 191 0.19 0.90 -8.05
N PHE A 192 -1.12 1.13 -8.15
CA PHE A 192 -1.73 2.40 -7.75
C PHE A 192 -1.56 2.68 -6.25
N CYS A 193 -1.84 1.70 -5.38
CA CYS A 193 -1.63 1.82 -3.93
C CYS A 193 -0.17 2.09 -3.57
N CYS A 194 0.79 1.39 -4.20
CA CYS A 194 2.22 1.60 -3.99
C CYS A 194 2.65 3.04 -4.28
N LEU A 195 2.28 3.59 -5.44
CA LEU A 195 2.62 4.96 -5.83
C LEU A 195 1.95 6.00 -4.94
N LEU A 196 0.67 5.80 -4.64
CA LEU A 196 -0.10 6.66 -3.75
C LEU A 196 0.53 6.70 -2.35
N MET A 197 0.84 5.54 -1.77
CA MET A 197 1.46 5.44 -0.45
C MET A 197 2.85 6.06 -0.41
N ALA A 198 3.67 5.85 -1.44
CA ALA A 198 5.01 6.42 -1.52
C ALA A 198 4.97 7.97 -1.51
N GLU A 199 4.05 8.58 -2.26
CA GLU A 199 3.89 10.05 -2.29
C GLU A 199 3.37 10.62 -0.96
N GLU A 200 2.37 9.99 -0.36
CA GLU A 200 1.84 10.46 0.93
C GLU A 200 2.84 10.28 2.07
N ALA A 201 3.55 9.16 2.11
CA ALA A 201 4.55 8.88 3.14
C ALA A 201 5.77 9.81 3.04
N ALA A 202 6.15 10.25 1.84
CA ALA A 202 7.27 11.17 1.62
C ALA A 202 7.12 12.53 2.34
N VAL A 203 5.88 12.94 2.67
CA VAL A 203 5.61 14.16 3.45
C VAL A 203 6.26 14.12 4.83
N PHE A 204 6.43 12.93 5.41
CA PHE A 204 6.98 12.78 6.76
C PHE A 204 8.43 13.28 6.86
N ALA A 205 9.22 13.17 5.78
CA ALA A 205 10.58 13.67 5.75
C ALA A 205 10.61 15.19 5.97
N LYS A 206 9.73 15.92 5.27
CA LYS A 206 9.58 17.38 5.42
C LYS A 206 9.00 17.73 6.78
N TYR A 207 8.05 16.94 7.29
CA TYR A 207 7.48 17.13 8.63
C TYR A 207 8.55 17.11 9.72
N LEU A 208 9.44 16.11 9.68
CA LEU A 208 10.55 15.99 10.62
C LEU A 208 11.60 17.10 10.42
N ALA A 209 11.88 17.50 9.18
CA ALA A 209 12.83 18.58 8.89
C ALA A 209 12.39 19.94 9.45
N HIS A 210 11.07 20.18 9.60
CA HIS A 210 10.53 21.39 10.23
C HIS A 210 10.50 21.32 11.77
N GLY A 211 10.99 20.24 12.37
CA GLY A 211 11.03 20.09 13.83
C GLY A 211 9.65 19.91 14.47
N LEU A 212 8.63 19.52 13.70
CA LEU A 212 7.28 19.32 14.22
C LEU A 212 7.23 18.10 15.18
N PRO A 213 6.41 18.15 16.25
CA PRO A 213 6.38 17.10 17.24
C PRO A 213 5.90 15.77 16.63
N ALA A 214 6.79 14.78 16.56
CA ALA A 214 6.49 13.43 16.10
C ALA A 214 6.55 12.45 17.28
N GLY A 215 5.43 12.28 17.98
CA GLY A 215 5.30 11.31 19.06
C GLY A 215 5.36 9.86 18.57
N ALA A 216 5.53 8.93 19.51
CA ALA A 216 5.52 7.49 19.25
C ALA A 216 4.34 6.97 18.39
N PRO A 217 3.06 7.36 18.61
CA PRO A 217 1.96 6.83 17.81
C PRO A 217 2.05 7.22 16.33
N LEU A 218 2.48 8.45 16.03
CA LEU A 218 2.66 8.89 14.64
C LEU A 218 3.78 8.11 13.95
N ARG A 219 4.92 7.93 14.63
CA ARG A 219 6.07 7.16 14.12
C ARG A 219 5.70 5.69 13.90
N LEU A 220 4.91 5.10 14.80
CA LEU A 220 4.41 3.72 14.67
C LEU A 220 3.50 3.57 13.45
N VAL A 221 2.50 4.45 13.30
CA VAL A 221 1.59 4.42 12.14
C VAL A 221 2.35 4.65 10.83
N PHE A 222 3.35 5.54 10.82
CA PHE A 222 4.24 5.72 9.67
C PHE A 222 4.98 4.43 9.31
N LEU A 223 5.61 3.75 10.28
CA LEU A 223 6.31 2.48 10.03
C LEU A 223 5.36 1.37 9.59
N LEU A 224 4.12 1.31 10.11
CA LEU A 224 3.10 0.39 9.61
C LEU A 224 2.78 0.65 8.13
N ASN A 225 2.75 1.91 7.69
CA ASN A 225 2.60 2.24 6.26
C ASN A 225 3.82 1.81 5.44
N VAL A 226 5.05 1.95 5.96
CA VAL A 226 6.27 1.47 5.29
C VAL A 226 6.24 -0.06 5.13
N LEU A 227 5.85 -0.78 6.18
CA LEU A 227 5.69 -2.24 6.14
C LEU A 227 4.60 -2.65 5.15
N LEU A 228 3.47 -1.94 5.14
CA LEU A 228 2.37 -2.18 4.21
C LEU A 228 2.79 -1.91 2.76
N LEU A 229 3.56 -0.86 2.51
CA LEU A 229 4.16 -0.59 1.19
C LEU A 229 5.06 -1.74 0.75
N GLY A 230 5.94 -2.23 1.64
CA GLY A 230 6.77 -3.41 1.37
C GLY A 230 5.94 -4.64 1.04
N LEU A 231 4.85 -4.87 1.78
CA LEU A 231 3.91 -5.96 1.53
C LEU A 231 3.22 -5.85 0.16
N TRP A 232 2.81 -4.65 -0.27
CA TRP A 232 2.24 -4.45 -1.60
C TRP A 232 3.24 -4.69 -2.72
N ASN A 233 4.51 -4.30 -2.55
CA ASN A 233 5.57 -4.62 -3.51
C ASN A 233 5.79 -6.13 -3.60
N PHE A 234 5.79 -6.83 -2.46
CA PHE A 234 5.90 -8.29 -2.43
C PHE A 234 4.72 -8.98 -3.13
N LEU A 235 3.48 -8.57 -2.84
CA LEU A 235 2.30 -9.12 -3.48
C LEU A 235 2.22 -8.79 -4.98
N LEU A 236 2.70 -7.62 -5.37
CA LEU A 236 2.86 -7.26 -6.79
C LEU A 236 3.85 -8.21 -7.47
N LEU A 237 5.00 -8.46 -6.84
CA LEU A 237 6.01 -9.40 -7.33
C LEU A 237 5.43 -10.82 -7.49
N CYS A 238 4.75 -11.33 -6.46
CA CYS A 238 4.06 -12.63 -6.57
C CYS A 238 3.03 -12.64 -7.71
N THR A 239 2.26 -11.57 -7.86
CA THR A 239 1.26 -11.45 -8.93
C THR A 239 1.92 -11.50 -10.30
N VAL A 240 3.04 -10.79 -10.50
CA VAL A 240 3.72 -10.78 -11.81
C VAL A 240 4.48 -12.08 -12.11
N ILE A 241 4.92 -12.83 -11.09
CA ILE A 241 5.61 -14.12 -11.27
C ILE A 241 4.63 -15.26 -11.58
N TYR A 242 3.53 -15.40 -10.82
CA TYR A 242 2.75 -16.64 -10.84
C TYR A 242 1.60 -16.71 -11.84
N PHE A 243 1.02 -15.58 -12.26
CA PHE A 243 -0.12 -15.60 -13.19
C PHE A 243 0.32 -15.61 -14.67
N HIS A 244 -0.28 -16.44 -15.53
CA HIS A 244 0.30 -16.69 -16.87
C HIS A 244 0.11 -15.57 -17.91
N GLN A 245 -0.85 -14.65 -17.75
CA GLN A 245 -1.15 -13.63 -18.76
C GLN A 245 -0.28 -12.37 -18.58
N TYR A 246 0.80 -12.26 -19.37
CA TYR A 246 1.78 -11.16 -19.32
C TYR A 246 1.16 -9.79 -19.63
N THR A 247 0.54 -9.65 -20.80
CA THR A 247 0.06 -8.36 -21.31
C THR A 247 -1.00 -7.75 -20.40
N HIS A 248 -1.87 -8.59 -19.82
CA HIS A 248 -2.93 -8.20 -18.90
C HIS A 248 -2.39 -7.49 -17.65
N LYS A 249 -1.20 -7.91 -17.16
CA LYS A 249 -0.51 -7.31 -16.01
C LYS A 249 0.16 -6.00 -16.37
N VAL A 250 0.88 -5.96 -17.50
CA VAL A 250 1.57 -4.75 -17.96
C VAL A 250 0.58 -3.62 -18.18
N VAL A 251 -0.55 -3.90 -18.85
CA VAL A 251 -1.62 -2.91 -19.05
C VAL A 251 -2.21 -2.48 -17.71
N GLY A 252 -2.47 -3.41 -16.78
CA GLY A 252 -2.94 -3.07 -15.43
C GLY A 252 -2.02 -2.10 -14.69
N ALA A 253 -0.71 -2.38 -14.68
CA ALA A 253 0.29 -1.49 -14.06
C ALA A 253 0.42 -0.14 -14.77
N ALA A 254 0.34 -0.12 -16.10
CA ALA A 254 0.40 1.10 -16.89
C ALA A 254 -0.79 2.01 -16.56
N VAL A 255 -2.01 1.46 -16.50
CA VAL A 255 -3.21 2.20 -16.09
C VAL A 255 -3.08 2.69 -14.65
N GLY A 256 -2.49 1.89 -13.75
CA GLY A 256 -2.24 2.31 -12.35
C GLY A 256 -1.29 3.50 -12.26
N THR A 257 -0.17 3.45 -13.00
CA THR A 257 0.81 4.54 -13.08
C THR A 257 0.19 5.78 -13.73
N PHE A 258 -0.59 5.61 -14.78
CA PHE A 258 -1.29 6.70 -15.46
C PHE A 258 -2.32 7.36 -14.53
N ALA A 259 -3.10 6.59 -13.80
CA ALA A 259 -4.07 7.09 -12.82
C ALA A 259 -3.38 7.88 -11.70
N TRP A 260 -2.22 7.41 -11.24
CA TRP A 260 -1.37 8.15 -10.31
C TRP A 260 -0.87 9.48 -10.92
N TYR A 261 -0.39 9.46 -12.17
CA TYR A 261 0.09 10.66 -12.85
C TYR A 261 -1.03 11.71 -13.03
N LEU A 262 -2.22 11.28 -13.44
CA LEU A 262 -3.38 12.17 -13.56
C LEU A 262 -3.76 12.83 -12.22
N THR A 263 -3.70 12.07 -11.13
CA THR A 263 -4.06 12.57 -9.79
C THR A 263 -2.92 13.40 -9.19
N TYR A 264 -1.81 12.76 -8.82
CA TYR A 264 -0.69 13.38 -8.12
C TYR A 264 0.19 14.25 -9.01
N GLY A 265 0.39 13.88 -10.28
CA GLY A 265 1.27 14.60 -11.21
C GLY A 265 0.62 15.79 -11.90
N SER A 266 -0.72 15.81 -12.03
CA SER A 266 -1.44 16.86 -12.76
C SER A 266 -2.54 17.52 -11.92
N TRP A 267 -3.59 16.79 -11.54
CA TRP A 267 -4.78 17.39 -10.92
C TRP A 267 -4.49 18.01 -9.56
N TYR A 268 -3.70 17.38 -8.71
CA TYR A 268 -3.38 17.88 -7.35
C TYR A 268 -2.51 19.15 -7.34
N HIS A 269 -1.99 19.57 -8.49
CA HIS A 269 -1.33 20.87 -8.63
C HIS A 269 -2.31 22.02 -8.87
N GLN A 270 -3.57 21.73 -9.21
CA GLN A 270 -4.59 22.74 -9.52
C GLN A 270 -5.22 23.31 -8.23
N PRO A 271 -5.65 24.59 -8.22
CA PRO A 271 -6.13 25.28 -7.01
C PRO A 271 -7.43 24.70 -6.43
N TRP A 272 -8.31 24.17 -7.27
CA TRP A 272 -9.58 23.53 -6.89
C TRP A 272 -9.44 22.08 -6.43
N SER A 273 -8.24 21.51 -6.50
CA SER A 273 -7.98 20.12 -6.16
C SER A 273 -7.78 19.95 -4.64
N PRO A 274 -7.73 18.71 -4.12
CA PRO A 274 -7.31 18.45 -2.75
C PRO A 274 -5.92 19.02 -2.39
N GLY A 275 -5.08 19.35 -3.38
CA GLY A 275 -3.74 19.89 -3.21
C GLY A 275 -2.67 18.80 -3.09
N SER A 276 -1.43 19.17 -3.40
CA SER A 276 -0.30 18.25 -3.37
C SER A 276 0.08 17.81 -1.94
N PRO A 277 0.73 16.65 -1.77
CA PRO A 277 1.22 16.22 -0.46
C PRO A 277 2.13 17.30 0.17
N GLY A 278 1.79 17.75 1.37
CA GLY A 278 2.53 18.83 2.04
C GLY A 278 2.03 20.26 1.76
N HIS A 279 1.08 20.45 0.84
CA HIS A 279 0.56 21.79 0.51
C HIS A 279 -0.19 22.39 1.70
N GLY A 280 0.15 23.64 2.07
CA GLY A 280 -0.47 24.33 3.22
C GLY A 280 -0.01 23.84 4.61
N LEU A 281 0.87 22.84 4.68
CA LEU A 281 1.45 22.32 5.93
C LEU A 281 2.72 23.05 6.35
N PHE A 282 3.52 23.47 5.37
CA PHE A 282 4.80 24.14 5.58
C PHE A 282 4.70 25.55 5.00
N THR A 283 4.34 26.53 5.83
CA THR A 283 4.42 27.94 5.43
C THR A 283 5.89 28.30 5.30
N HIS A 284 6.34 28.63 4.08
CA HIS A 284 7.63 29.29 3.92
C HIS A 284 7.65 30.56 4.77
N PRO A 285 8.73 30.84 5.54
CA PRO A 285 8.90 32.19 6.07
C PRO A 285 8.91 33.11 4.85
N SER A 286 7.91 34.01 4.78
CA SER A 286 7.83 35.01 3.72
C SER A 286 9.19 35.70 3.63
N ARG A 287 9.83 35.58 2.46
CA ARG A 287 10.97 36.40 2.10
C ARG A 287 10.47 37.85 2.19
N LYS A 288 10.82 38.56 3.26
CA LYS A 288 10.64 40.00 3.33
C LYS A 288 11.46 40.57 2.18
N HIS A 289 10.80 40.95 1.09
CA HIS A 289 11.38 41.87 0.13
C HIS A 289 11.43 43.23 0.85
N ASN A 290 12.61 43.57 1.35
CA ASN A 290 13.02 44.96 1.52
C ASN A 290 13.31 45.55 0.13
#